data_AF-A0A8T4FQX1-F1
#
_entry.id   AF-A0A8T4FQX1-F1
#
_cell.length_a   1.000
_cell.length_b   1.000
_cell.length_c   1.000
_cell.angle_alpha   90.00
_cell.angle_beta   90.00
_cell.angle_gamma   90.00
#
_symmetry.space_group_name_H-M   'P 1'
#
loop_
_entity.id
_entity.type
_entity.pdbx_description
1 polymer ?
#
loop_
_entity_poly.entity_id
_entity_poly.type
_entity_poly.pdbx_seq_one_letter_code
_entity_poly.pdbx_strand_id
1 'polypeptide(L)'
;MRGLVVMVILLVVGVSLIALALGGSSENSEKETEPEPGGDAMILKVDGRALQVEWEDNASVKALSKLARGTLEISAERYGGFEQVGEIGSSLPRSDKSMTSSPGDVFLYAGDKIVVFFGSNTYSYTKLGSIVGLGQDELKEILDKDGVVFTLSTE
;
A
#
# COMPACT_ATOMS: atom_id res chain seq x y z
N MET A 1 -29.62 -24.83 2.48
CA MET A 1 -30.32 -23.64 3.01
C MET A 1 -29.30 -22.92 3.89
N ARG A 2 -28.51 -21.98 3.34
CA ARG A 2 -28.79 -20.53 3.24
C ARG A 2 -29.08 -19.89 4.60
N GLY A 3 -28.06 -19.24 5.16
CA GLY A 3 -28.20 -18.21 6.20
C GLY A 3 -27.37 -17.00 5.77
N LEU A 4 -27.97 -16.16 4.92
CA LEU A 4 -27.43 -14.90 4.44
C LEU A 4 -27.58 -13.87 5.56
N VAL A 5 -26.48 -13.35 6.10
CA VAL A 5 -26.51 -12.19 7.01
C VAL A 5 -26.46 -10.93 6.15
N VAL A 6 -27.61 -10.29 5.98
CA VAL A 6 -27.75 -9.01 5.30
C VAL A 6 -27.35 -7.91 6.28
N MET A 7 -26.22 -7.27 6.03
CA MET A 7 -25.79 -6.08 6.77
C MET A 7 -26.45 -4.85 6.15
N VAL A 8 -27.37 -4.24 6.90
CA VAL A 8 -28.11 -3.04 6.52
C VAL A 8 -27.17 -1.84 6.68
N ILE A 9 -26.67 -1.28 5.58
CA ILE A 9 -26.01 0.03 5.58
C ILE A 9 -27.11 1.08 5.39
N LEU A 10 -27.39 1.82 6.46
CA LEU A 10 -28.34 2.93 6.47
C LEU A 10 -27.72 4.13 5.72
N LEU A 11 -28.05 4.30 4.44
CA LEU A 11 -27.69 5.49 3.67
C LEU A 11 -28.71 6.60 3.98
N VAL A 12 -28.32 7.53 4.86
CA VAL A 12 -29.04 8.79 5.03
C VAL A 12 -28.71 9.67 3.84
N VAL A 13 -29.49 9.57 2.76
CA VAL A 13 -29.43 10.53 1.66
C VAL A 13 -30.18 11.78 2.13
N GLY A 14 -29.44 12.79 2.56
CA GLY A 14 -29.99 14.10 2.88
C GLY A 14 -30.60 14.72 1.63
N VAL A 15 -31.94 14.70 1.55
CA VAL A 15 -32.69 15.50 0.58
C VAL A 15 -32.64 16.95 1.06
N SER A 16 -31.81 17.78 0.43
CA SER A 16 -31.92 19.23 0.56
C SER A 16 -32.70 19.79 -0.62
N LEU A 17 -33.82 20.41 -0.26
CA LEU A 17 -34.79 21.10 -1.11
C LEU A 17 -34.13 22.24 -1.91
N ILE A 18 -34.45 22.30 -3.20
CA ILE A 18 -34.13 23.40 -4.10
C ILE A 18 -34.97 24.64 -3.71
N ALA A 19 -34.32 25.77 -3.49
CA ALA A 19 -34.97 27.08 -3.46
C ALA A 19 -34.40 27.95 -4.59
N LEU A 20 -35.24 28.30 -5.57
CA LEU A 20 -34.94 29.30 -6.60
C LEU A 20 -34.96 30.70 -5.96
N ALA A 21 -33.84 31.43 -6.05
CA ALA A 21 -33.82 32.89 -5.94
C ALA A 21 -32.73 33.45 -6.86
N LEU A 22 -33.07 34.54 -7.56
CA LEU A 22 -32.31 35.19 -8.62
C LEU A 22 -31.10 35.97 -8.06
N GLY A 23 -29.91 35.76 -8.62
CA GLY A 23 -28.82 36.74 -8.61
C GLY A 23 -27.49 36.27 -8.01
N GLY A 24 -26.41 36.38 -8.80
CA GLY A 24 -25.07 36.66 -8.28
C GLY A 24 -24.04 35.52 -8.34
N SER A 25 -23.17 35.59 -9.37
CA SER A 25 -21.72 35.35 -9.39
C SER A 25 -21.08 34.15 -8.66
N SER A 26 -20.26 33.44 -9.45
CA SER A 26 -19.04 32.73 -9.07
C SER A 26 -19.22 31.38 -8.37
N GLU A 27 -19.48 30.36 -9.19
CA GLU A 27 -19.28 28.95 -8.84
C GLU A 27 -17.77 28.69 -8.64
N ASN A 28 -17.32 28.71 -7.39
CA ASN A 28 -16.05 28.11 -6.99
C ASN A 28 -16.24 26.58 -7.00
N SER A 29 -15.85 25.95 -8.11
CA SER A 29 -15.85 24.49 -8.24
C SER A 29 -14.73 23.92 -7.36
N GLU A 30 -15.01 23.71 -6.08
CA GLU A 30 -14.26 22.77 -5.24
C GLU A 30 -14.45 21.38 -5.84
N LYS A 31 -13.48 20.98 -6.66
CA LYS A 31 -13.35 19.60 -7.11
C LYS A 31 -12.85 18.80 -5.92
N GLU A 32 -13.77 18.43 -5.03
CA GLU A 32 -13.62 17.27 -4.16
C GLU A 32 -13.41 16.07 -5.08
N THR A 33 -12.15 15.66 -5.24
CA THR A 33 -11.85 14.34 -5.77
C THR A 33 -12.34 13.36 -4.73
N GLU A 34 -13.55 12.83 -4.92
CA GLU A 34 -13.97 11.62 -4.24
C GLU A 34 -12.87 10.55 -4.45
N PRO A 35 -12.50 9.78 -3.43
CA PRO A 35 -11.63 8.63 -3.65
C PRO A 35 -12.39 7.67 -4.59
N GLU A 36 -11.89 7.53 -5.81
CA GLU A 36 -12.36 6.54 -6.79
C GLU A 36 -12.49 5.18 -6.08
N PRO A 37 -13.70 4.65 -5.86
CA PRO A 37 -13.85 3.34 -5.26
C PRO A 37 -13.70 2.31 -6.37
N GLY A 38 -12.53 1.68 -6.49
CA GLY A 38 -12.40 0.51 -7.37
C GLY A 38 -11.05 0.24 -8.02
N GLY A 39 -9.93 0.50 -7.33
CA GLY A 39 -8.69 -0.21 -7.61
C GLY A 39 -8.49 -1.27 -6.54
N ASP A 40 -8.42 -2.54 -6.91
CA ASP A 40 -8.25 -3.66 -5.98
C ASP A 40 -7.11 -3.34 -4.99
N ALA A 41 -7.46 -3.20 -3.71
CA ALA A 41 -6.50 -2.76 -2.70
C ALA A 41 -5.42 -3.84 -2.56
N MET A 42 -4.18 -3.51 -2.88
CA MET A 42 -3.07 -4.46 -2.78
C MET A 42 -2.79 -4.76 -1.30
N ILE A 43 -2.79 -6.04 -0.95
CA ILE A 43 -2.53 -6.53 0.41
C ILE A 43 -1.08 -7.00 0.47
N LEU A 44 -0.37 -6.68 1.56
CA LEU A 44 0.91 -7.29 1.92
C LEU A 44 0.71 -8.20 3.13
N LYS A 45 1.19 -9.44 3.04
CA LYS A 45 1.37 -10.33 4.19
C LYS A 45 2.84 -10.63 4.40
N VAL A 46 3.26 -10.75 5.65
CA VAL A 46 4.58 -11.24 6.06
C VAL A 46 4.36 -12.51 6.88
N ASP A 47 4.90 -13.64 6.42
CA ASP A 47 4.67 -14.97 7.00
C ASP A 47 3.17 -15.27 7.24
N GLY A 48 2.31 -14.84 6.30
CA GLY A 48 0.86 -15.00 6.39
C GLY A 48 0.12 -13.96 7.25
N ARG A 49 0.82 -13.12 8.03
CA ARG A 49 0.21 -12.00 8.77
C ARG A 49 -0.02 -10.82 7.83
N ALA A 50 -1.29 -10.45 7.62
CA ALA A 50 -1.63 -9.25 6.85
C ALA A 50 -1.22 -7.98 7.59
N LEU A 51 -0.56 -7.08 6.85
CA LEU A 51 -0.13 -5.76 7.32
C LEU A 51 -0.84 -4.69 6.49
N GLN A 52 -1.29 -3.62 7.15
CA GLN A 52 -1.87 -2.48 6.46
C GLN A 52 -0.74 -1.65 5.84
N VAL A 53 -0.83 -1.38 4.54
CA VAL A 53 0.14 -0.57 3.81
C VAL A 53 -0.57 0.59 3.15
N GLU A 54 -0.07 1.81 3.37
CA GLU A 54 -0.41 2.97 2.56
C GLU A 54 0.50 2.97 1.34
N TRP A 55 -0.05 2.55 0.19
CA TRP A 55 0.68 2.48 -1.08
C TRP A 55 0.73 3.83 -1.77
N GLU A 56 1.86 4.12 -2.42
CA GLU A 56 2.05 5.31 -3.26
C GLU A 56 1.26 5.20 -4.58
N ASP A 57 0.78 6.33 -5.10
CA ASP A 57 0.23 6.39 -6.47
C ASP A 57 1.36 6.62 -7.49
N ASN A 58 2.06 5.54 -7.87
CA ASN A 58 3.12 5.62 -8.87
C ASN A 58 3.15 4.40 -9.82
N ALA A 59 3.96 4.50 -10.87
CA ALA A 59 4.05 3.47 -11.91
C ALA A 59 4.59 2.12 -11.39
N SER A 60 5.44 2.14 -10.37
CA SER A 60 6.01 0.94 -9.76
C SER A 60 4.95 0.16 -8.98
N VAL A 61 4.15 0.85 -8.16
CA VAL A 61 3.02 0.25 -7.43
C VAL A 61 1.97 -0.32 -8.39
N LYS A 62 1.63 0.43 -9.46
CA LYS A 62 0.71 -0.06 -10.51
C LYS A 62 1.23 -1.31 -11.22
N ALA A 63 2.54 -1.42 -11.42
CA ALA A 63 3.14 -2.60 -12.03
C ALA A 63 3.19 -3.78 -11.05
N LEU A 64 3.56 -3.53 -9.79
CA LEU A 64 3.57 -4.54 -8.72
C LEU A 64 2.16 -5.12 -8.48
N SER A 65 1.15 -4.25 -8.41
CA SER A 65 -0.26 -4.65 -8.28
C SER A 65 -0.71 -5.60 -9.41
N LYS A 66 -0.27 -5.37 -10.65
CA LYS A 66 -0.57 -6.28 -11.77
C LYS A 66 0.06 -7.66 -11.59
N LEU A 67 1.27 -7.74 -11.06
CA LEU A 67 1.93 -9.02 -10.74
C LEU A 67 1.23 -9.74 -9.57
N ALA A 68 0.66 -8.97 -8.65
CA ALA A 68 -0.09 -9.46 -7.51
C ALA A 68 -1.55 -9.85 -7.85
N ARG A 69 -1.97 -9.86 -9.13
CA ARG A 69 -3.30 -10.37 -9.53
C ARG A 69 -3.38 -11.87 -9.24
N GLY A 70 -4.12 -12.24 -8.20
CA GLY A 70 -4.04 -13.57 -7.59
C GLY A 70 -3.08 -13.56 -6.40
N THR A 71 -1.86 -14.05 -6.58
CA THR A 71 -0.87 -14.12 -5.49
C THR A 71 0.56 -14.07 -6.04
N LEU A 72 1.36 -13.17 -5.48
CA LEU A 72 2.79 -13.07 -5.69
C LEU A 72 3.50 -13.40 -4.36
N GLU A 73 4.21 -14.51 -4.32
CA GLU A 73 5.05 -14.90 -3.18
C GLU A 73 6.52 -14.57 -3.46
N ILE A 74 7.16 -13.93 -2.49
CA ILE A 74 8.56 -13.51 -2.56
C ILE A 74 9.23 -13.97 -1.27
N SER A 75 10.20 -14.87 -1.38
CA SER A 75 11.12 -15.16 -0.28
C SER A 75 12.06 -13.97 -0.09
N ALA A 76 12.15 -13.47 1.14
CA ALA A 76 13.02 -12.38 1.51
C ALA A 76 14.00 -12.82 2.60
N GLU A 77 15.23 -12.30 2.51
CA GLU A 77 16.29 -12.55 3.48
C GLU A 77 16.70 -11.26 4.17
N ARG A 78 17.12 -11.40 5.43
CA ARG A 78 17.61 -10.27 6.21
C ARG A 78 18.92 -9.76 5.63
N TYR A 79 18.99 -8.46 5.45
CA TYR A 79 20.20 -7.79 5.00
C TYR A 79 20.51 -6.57 5.88
N GLY A 80 21.80 -6.34 6.15
CA GLY A 80 22.29 -5.19 6.92
C GLY A 80 21.85 -5.12 8.39
N GLY A 81 20.97 -6.02 8.86
CA GLY A 81 20.38 -5.99 10.20
C GLY A 81 19.24 -4.98 10.36
N PHE A 82 18.68 -4.45 9.26
CA PHE A 82 17.64 -3.41 9.28
C PHE A 82 16.56 -3.56 8.21
N GLU A 83 16.69 -4.52 7.30
CA GLU A 83 15.75 -4.72 6.20
C GLU A 83 15.61 -6.20 5.82
N GLN A 84 14.47 -6.52 5.20
CA GLN A 84 14.21 -7.76 4.49
C GLN A 84 14.19 -7.46 2.99
N VAL A 85 14.92 -8.24 2.19
CA VAL A 85 15.08 -8.02 0.75
C VAL A 85 14.67 -9.28 0.00
N GLY A 86 13.79 -9.15 -0.99
CA GLY A 86 13.35 -10.26 -1.82
C GLY A 86 13.25 -9.90 -3.31
N GLU A 87 13.58 -10.87 -4.17
CA GLU A 87 13.49 -10.73 -5.63
C GLU A 87 12.03 -10.85 -6.09
N ILE A 88 11.55 -9.87 -6.85
CA ILE A 88 10.19 -9.85 -7.42
C ILE A 88 10.09 -10.85 -8.59
N GLY A 89 11.22 -11.24 -9.19
CA GLY A 89 11.28 -12.12 -10.36
C GLY A 89 10.99 -11.42 -11.69
N SER A 90 10.81 -10.09 -11.67
CA SER A 90 10.65 -9.26 -12.87
C SER A 90 11.08 -7.82 -12.60
N SER A 91 11.40 -7.08 -13.66
CA SER A 91 11.74 -5.66 -13.55
C SER A 91 10.50 -4.78 -13.58
N LEU A 92 10.42 -3.85 -12.65
CA LEU A 92 9.40 -2.82 -12.55
C LEU A 92 9.93 -1.46 -13.02
N PRO A 93 9.05 -0.54 -13.44
CA PRO A 93 9.40 0.87 -13.57
C PRO A 93 9.99 1.38 -12.26
N ARG A 94 10.98 2.28 -12.32
CA ARG A 94 11.59 2.90 -11.15
C ARG A 94 11.76 4.41 -11.35
N SER A 95 11.62 5.15 -10.26
CA SER A 95 11.85 6.60 -10.17
C SER A 95 12.71 6.86 -8.93
N ASP A 96 13.93 6.34 -8.95
CA ASP A 96 14.78 6.31 -7.77
C ASP A 96 15.16 7.70 -7.28
N LYS A 97 15.13 7.90 -5.96
CA LYS A 97 15.56 9.12 -5.28
C LYS A 97 16.37 8.74 -4.04
N SER A 98 17.36 9.57 -3.70
CA SER A 98 18.04 9.46 -2.42
C SER A 98 17.04 9.74 -1.30
N MET A 99 16.88 8.79 -0.38
CA MET A 99 15.97 8.90 0.76
C MET A 99 16.49 8.06 1.93
N THR A 100 16.04 8.42 3.14
CA THR A 100 16.31 7.66 4.36
C THR A 100 15.07 6.88 4.73
N SER A 101 15.18 5.57 4.89
CA SER A 101 14.08 4.72 5.33
C SER A 101 13.78 4.89 6.82
N SER A 102 12.52 4.63 7.16
CA SER A 102 12.02 4.44 8.52
C SER A 102 11.44 3.03 8.67
N PRO A 103 11.34 2.49 9.90
CA PRO A 103 10.64 1.23 10.15
C PRO A 103 9.22 1.25 9.54
N GLY A 104 8.92 0.23 8.75
CA GLY A 104 7.66 0.08 8.02
C GLY A 104 7.71 0.55 6.57
N ASP A 105 8.75 1.28 6.14
CA ASP A 105 8.87 1.67 4.73
C ASP A 105 9.04 0.44 3.81
N VAL A 106 8.30 0.47 2.69
CA VAL A 106 8.34 -0.54 1.63
C VAL A 106 8.87 0.11 0.36
N PHE A 107 10.04 -0.31 -0.11
CA PHE A 107 10.74 0.27 -1.26
C PHE A 107 10.98 -0.76 -2.37
N LEU A 108 11.11 -0.25 -3.60
CA LEU A 108 11.69 -0.96 -4.73
C LEU A 108 13.17 -0.60 -4.82
N TYR A 109 14.01 -1.63 -4.88
CA TYR A 109 15.46 -1.51 -5.04
C TYR A 109 15.91 -2.17 -6.35
N ALA A 110 16.84 -1.52 -7.05
CA ALA A 110 17.40 -1.95 -8.33
C ALA A 110 16.38 -2.21 -9.47
N GLY A 111 15.10 -1.94 -9.24
CA GLY A 111 14.02 -2.19 -10.18
C GLY A 111 13.42 -3.61 -10.11
N ASP A 112 13.99 -4.52 -9.32
CA ASP A 112 13.58 -5.93 -9.29
C ASP A 112 13.47 -6.53 -7.88
N LYS A 113 13.78 -5.75 -6.82
CA LYS A 113 13.68 -6.21 -5.43
C LYS A 113 12.69 -5.39 -4.65
N ILE A 114 11.87 -6.06 -3.85
CA ILE A 114 11.10 -5.42 -2.79
C ILE A 114 11.91 -5.43 -1.50
N VAL A 115 11.87 -4.31 -0.78
CA VAL A 115 12.58 -4.10 0.47
C VAL A 115 11.59 -3.63 1.52
N VAL A 116 11.57 -4.26 2.69
CA VAL A 116 10.77 -3.81 3.85
C VAL A 116 11.70 -3.52 5.01
N PHE A 117 11.68 -2.27 5.50
CA PHE A 117 12.56 -1.81 6.56
C PHE A 117 11.97 -2.00 7.95
N PHE A 118 12.82 -2.38 8.90
CA PHE A 118 12.55 -2.32 10.35
C PHE A 118 13.65 -1.54 11.12
N GLY A 119 14.63 -1.01 10.38
CA GLY A 119 15.59 -0.01 10.82
C GLY A 119 15.68 1.13 9.81
N SER A 120 16.85 1.75 9.69
CA SER A 120 17.07 2.92 8.82
C SER A 120 18.32 2.76 7.97
N ASN A 121 18.24 3.20 6.71
CA ASN A 121 19.35 3.29 5.78
C ASN A 121 19.10 4.45 4.81
N THR A 122 20.17 5.04 4.26
CA THR A 122 20.08 6.04 3.19
C THR A 122 20.64 5.46 1.91
N TYR A 123 19.81 5.39 0.88
CA TYR A 123 20.23 4.99 -0.46
C TYR A 123 19.27 5.54 -1.51
N SER A 124 19.51 5.17 -2.78
CA SER A 124 18.63 5.48 -3.90
C SER A 124 17.55 4.40 -4.07
N TYR A 125 16.29 4.76 -3.83
CA TYR A 125 15.14 3.85 -3.88
C TYR A 125 13.95 4.48 -4.61
N THR A 126 13.02 3.64 -5.06
CA THR A 126 11.66 4.08 -5.40
C THR A 126 10.71 3.69 -4.27
N LYS A 127 10.03 4.66 -3.66
CA LYS A 127 9.06 4.38 -2.58
C LYS A 127 7.83 3.67 -3.13
N LEU A 128 7.43 2.58 -2.50
CA LEU A 128 6.20 1.84 -2.84
C LEU A 128 5.09 2.12 -1.83
N GLY A 129 5.43 2.27 -0.55
CA GLY A 129 4.47 2.59 0.49
C GLY A 129 5.08 2.53 1.88
N SER A 130 4.22 2.56 2.90
CA SER A 130 4.60 2.41 4.30
C SER A 130 3.58 1.56 5.04
N ILE A 131 4.06 0.63 5.87
CA ILE A 131 3.23 -0.12 6.81
C ILE A 131 2.76 0.84 7.91
N VAL A 132 1.46 0.81 8.20
CA VAL A 132 0.82 1.67 9.20
C VAL A 132 0.16 0.86 10.32
N GLY A 133 -0.04 1.50 11.47
CA GLY A 133 -0.73 0.91 12.62
C GLY A 133 0.12 -0.03 13.48
N LEU A 134 1.43 -0.13 13.22
CA LEU A 134 2.38 -0.92 14.02
C LEU A 134 3.56 -0.06 14.49
N GLY A 135 4.01 -0.30 15.73
CA GLY A 135 5.22 0.32 16.26
C GLY A 135 6.51 -0.35 15.76
N GLN A 136 7.66 0.32 15.98
CA GLN A 136 8.96 -0.21 15.58
C GLN A 136 9.27 -1.59 16.19
N ASP A 137 8.96 -1.81 17.46
CA ASP A 137 9.29 -3.06 18.14
C ASP A 137 8.44 -4.22 17.58
N GLU A 138 7.17 -3.99 17.28
CA GLU A 138 6.31 -4.97 16.60
C GLU A 138 6.82 -5.28 15.19
N LEU A 139 7.25 -4.26 14.44
CA LEU A 139 7.84 -4.45 13.11
C LEU A 139 9.13 -5.28 13.19
N LYS A 140 9.97 -5.07 14.20
CA LYS A 140 11.16 -5.90 14.46
C LYS A 140 10.79 -7.34 14.79
N GLU A 141 9.79 -7.58 15.63
CA GLU A 141 9.34 -8.96 15.93
C GLU A 141 8.85 -9.70 14.67
N ILE A 142 8.23 -8.97 13.74
CA ILE A 142 7.74 -9.53 12.47
C ILE A 142 8.88 -9.75 11.47
N LEU A 143 9.80 -8.78 11.35
CA LEU A 143 10.76 -8.70 10.23
C LEU A 143 12.21 -9.03 10.61
N ASP A 144 12.64 -8.91 11.86
CA ASP A 144 14.02 -9.19 12.29
C ASP A 144 14.24 -10.69 12.52
N LYS A 145 14.09 -11.47 11.44
CA LYS A 145 14.27 -12.92 11.37
C LYS A 145 15.27 -13.24 10.25
N ASP A 146 15.81 -14.45 10.20
CA ASP A 146 16.76 -14.83 9.14
C ASP A 146 16.17 -14.73 7.72
N GLY A 147 14.88 -15.04 7.58
CA GLY A 147 14.11 -14.80 6.37
C GLY A 147 12.61 -14.82 6.64
N VAL A 148 11.86 -14.26 5.72
CA VAL A 148 10.39 -14.18 5.76
C VAL A 148 9.82 -14.41 4.36
N VAL A 149 8.52 -14.70 4.28
CA VAL A 149 7.80 -14.73 3.00
C VAL A 149 6.89 -13.51 2.91
N PHE A 150 7.09 -12.70 1.87
CA PHE A 150 6.14 -11.68 1.46
C PHE A 150 5.12 -12.29 0.52
N THR A 151 3.84 -12.11 0.84
CA THR A 151 2.74 -12.46 -0.06
C THR A 151 1.99 -11.19 -0.43
N LEU A 152 2.00 -10.83 -1.72
CA LEU A 152 1.20 -9.73 -2.25
C LEU A 152 0.01 -10.28 -3.04
N SER A 153 -1.16 -9.69 -2.85
CA SER A 153 -2.36 -10.03 -3.61
C SER A 153 -3.22 -8.81 -3.88
N THR A 154 -3.94 -8.85 -5.00
CA THR A 154 -5.06 -7.98 -5.34
C THR A 154 -6.26 -8.89 -5.58
N GLU A 155 -7.41 -8.54 -4.99
CA GLU A 155 -8.67 -9.29 -5.19
C GLU A 155 -9.27 -9.05 -6.57
#